data_AF-A0ABD7CW17-F1
#
_entry.id   AF-A0ABD7CW17-F1
#
_cell.length_a   1.000
_cell.length_b   1.000
_cell.length_c   1.000
_cell.angle_alpha   90.00
_cell.angle_beta   90.00
_cell.angle_gamma   90.00
#
_symmetry.space_group_name_H-M   'P 1'
#
loop_
_entity.id
_entity.type
_entity.pdbx_description
1 polymer ?
#
loop_
_entity_poly.entity_id
_entity_poly.type
_entity_poly.pdbx_seq_one_letter_code
_entity_poly.pdbx_strand_id
1 'polypeptide(L)'
;MSPTTEGALPRAENVRLFQEGIARDLLDGCTPQERPVAVIVCGQTGAGKTAITAMVKDALDRLGSAAWINMDFYNPYHPHYARWQAERPQEADALVRPDGDLWWEQAQDYALSRGYNILLESAAVSPAEFEDICRRIQDAPRPPGAAPYRIEAAFVAVAGPISEFGTRNRFVHELRELGHGRLVDREIHNASLDGVLRSAAAFEREGLGDLGLVMRRDGSPVYSRTVTPGLPVAEDQLTLVHAVQRERDRQLTPLEAAQFAARYADTALRAPAFMSAELADIARAVAPLLPEPTTRWTDLAEEAQRLRGAVPGVPDPTLPARSDADLVQLLAHSVAERHAAGEAGPSPQSRRILAEMARRSVLPAEQRAYEASERQRLRSSDTQLVTKPGSTLPVRPSTATAARSRSTTGTRPPQRQQAQQPLPPPQRTGPEPQHRPGHSR
;
A
#
# COMPACT_ATOMS: atom_id res chain seq x y z
N MET A 1 -7.75 -25.28 -14.19
CA MET A 1 -9.02 -25.83 -13.65
C MET A 1 -10.14 -25.38 -14.58
N SER A 2 -11.05 -26.26 -14.99
CA SER A 2 -12.23 -25.85 -15.79
C SER A 2 -13.08 -24.86 -14.97
N PRO A 3 -13.63 -23.79 -15.57
CA PRO A 3 -14.44 -22.83 -14.84
C PRO A 3 -15.69 -23.54 -14.30
N THR A 4 -15.87 -23.48 -12.98
CA THR A 4 -17.05 -24.03 -12.30
C THR A 4 -18.25 -23.14 -12.63
N THR A 5 -19.32 -23.71 -13.17
CA THR A 5 -20.58 -22.99 -13.45
C THR A 5 -21.52 -22.95 -12.25
N GLU A 6 -21.16 -23.60 -11.13
CA GLU A 6 -21.99 -23.69 -9.92
C GLU A 6 -22.44 -22.33 -9.41
N GLY A 7 -21.58 -21.32 -9.49
CA GLY A 7 -21.89 -19.97 -9.02
C GLY A 7 -22.20 -18.95 -10.09
N ALA A 8 -22.49 -19.38 -11.34
CA ALA A 8 -22.91 -18.46 -12.39
C ALA A 8 -24.40 -18.14 -12.28
N LEU A 9 -24.76 -16.86 -12.18
CA LEU A 9 -26.15 -16.42 -12.18
C LEU A 9 -26.72 -16.34 -13.60
N PRO A 10 -28.06 -16.44 -13.75
CA PRO A 10 -28.73 -16.04 -14.98
C PRO A 10 -28.34 -14.59 -15.34
N ARG A 11 -28.05 -14.32 -16.62
CA ARG A 11 -27.58 -12.99 -17.06
C ARG A 11 -28.49 -11.84 -16.64
N ALA A 12 -29.81 -12.05 -16.67
CA ALA A 12 -30.78 -11.04 -16.24
C ALA A 12 -30.68 -10.73 -14.74
N GLU A 13 -30.39 -11.73 -13.91
CA GLU A 13 -30.19 -11.57 -12.47
C GLU A 13 -28.87 -10.88 -12.15
N ASN A 14 -27.77 -11.25 -12.83
CA ASN A 14 -26.50 -10.53 -12.73
C ASN A 14 -26.65 -9.03 -13.00
N VAL A 15 -27.30 -8.66 -14.12
CA VAL A 15 -27.53 -7.26 -14.49
C VAL A 15 -28.44 -6.55 -13.48
N ARG A 16 -29.49 -7.23 -13.00
CA ARG A 16 -30.40 -6.69 -11.99
C ARG A 16 -29.67 -6.37 -10.68
N LEU A 17 -28.87 -7.31 -10.16
CA LEU A 17 -28.09 -7.12 -8.94
C LEU A 17 -27.07 -5.98 -9.08
N PHE A 18 -26.50 -5.83 -10.28
CA PHE A 18 -25.65 -4.68 -10.57
C PHE A 18 -26.40 -3.36 -10.47
N GLN A 19 -27.54 -3.24 -11.17
CA GLN A 19 -28.28 -1.98 -11.26
C GLN A 19 -28.99 -1.61 -9.95
N GLU A 20 -29.64 -2.57 -9.29
CA GLU A 20 -30.47 -2.32 -8.10
C GLU A 20 -29.67 -2.33 -6.80
N GLY A 21 -28.49 -2.96 -6.78
CA GLY A 21 -27.63 -3.09 -5.61
C GLY A 21 -26.28 -2.41 -5.80
N ILE A 22 -25.37 -3.04 -6.57
CA ILE A 22 -23.95 -2.66 -6.64
C ILE A 22 -23.76 -1.20 -7.07
N ALA A 23 -24.37 -0.78 -8.18
CA ALA A 23 -24.24 0.57 -8.69
C ALA A 23 -24.83 1.60 -7.72
N ARG A 24 -25.99 1.27 -7.12
CA ARG A 24 -26.64 2.13 -6.14
C ARG A 24 -25.80 2.35 -4.89
N ASP A 25 -25.24 1.27 -4.35
CA ASP A 25 -24.53 1.31 -3.07
C ASP A 25 -23.10 1.84 -3.23
N LEU A 26 -22.45 1.58 -4.38
CA LEU A 26 -21.04 1.88 -4.58
C LEU A 26 -20.75 3.04 -5.54
N LEU A 27 -21.66 3.37 -6.48
CA LEU A 27 -21.36 4.25 -7.61
C LEU A 27 -22.28 5.48 -7.76
N ASP A 28 -23.55 5.42 -7.36
CA ASP A 28 -24.54 6.50 -7.59
C ASP A 28 -24.18 7.84 -6.93
N GLY A 29 -23.41 7.80 -5.84
CA GLY A 29 -22.92 9.00 -5.16
C GLY A 29 -21.73 9.70 -5.84
N CYS A 30 -21.21 9.15 -6.94
CA CYS A 30 -20.03 9.70 -7.62
C CYS A 30 -20.35 10.96 -8.43
N THR A 31 -19.36 11.85 -8.52
CA THR A 31 -19.53 13.18 -9.14
C THR A 31 -18.96 13.20 -10.56
N PRO A 32 -19.75 13.53 -11.60
CA PRO A 32 -19.27 13.75 -12.96
C PRO A 32 -18.19 14.83 -13.02
N GLN A 33 -17.22 14.66 -13.92
CA GLN A 33 -16.09 15.57 -14.09
C GLN A 33 -15.97 16.03 -15.54
N GLU A 34 -15.69 17.32 -15.75
CA GLU A 34 -15.35 17.84 -17.08
C GLU A 34 -13.98 17.34 -17.57
N ARG A 35 -13.08 17.00 -16.64
CA ARG A 35 -11.73 16.50 -16.91
C ARG A 35 -11.44 15.28 -16.04
N PRO A 36 -12.05 14.13 -16.35
CA PRO A 36 -11.99 12.98 -15.47
C PRO A 36 -10.58 12.36 -15.42
N VAL A 37 -10.22 11.82 -14.26
CA VAL A 37 -8.97 11.10 -14.03
C VAL A 37 -9.28 9.67 -13.63
N ALA A 38 -8.58 8.71 -14.26
CA ALA A 38 -8.58 7.32 -13.84
C ALA A 38 -7.22 6.98 -13.23
N VAL A 39 -7.20 6.52 -11.99
CA VAL A 39 -6.00 6.07 -11.30
C VAL A 39 -6.10 4.57 -11.06
N ILE A 40 -5.15 3.82 -11.63
CA ILE A 40 -5.07 2.37 -11.48
C ILE A 40 -3.96 2.05 -10.48
N VAL A 41 -4.31 1.49 -9.32
CA VAL A 41 -3.34 0.99 -8.34
C VAL A 41 -3.04 -0.48 -8.67
N CYS A 42 -1.89 -0.71 -9.32
CA CYS A 42 -1.44 -2.02 -9.75
C CYS A 42 -0.39 -2.56 -8.78
N GLY A 43 -0.65 -3.72 -8.17
CA GLY A 43 0.26 -4.31 -7.20
C GLY A 43 -0.09 -5.75 -6.87
N GLN A 44 0.92 -6.59 -6.68
CA GLN A 44 0.69 -8.01 -6.46
C GLN A 44 -0.14 -8.26 -5.18
N THR A 45 -0.73 -9.45 -5.08
CA THR A 45 -1.43 -9.85 -3.85
C THR A 45 -0.47 -9.80 -2.65
N GLY A 46 -0.94 -9.27 -1.51
CA GLY A 46 -0.09 -9.09 -0.31
C GLY A 46 0.89 -7.91 -0.35
N ALA A 47 0.99 -7.14 -1.45
CA ALA A 47 1.86 -5.95 -1.52
C ALA A 47 1.43 -4.81 -0.58
N GLY A 48 0.19 -4.83 -0.08
CA GLY A 48 -0.34 -3.78 0.80
C GLY A 48 -0.83 -2.54 0.05
N LYS A 49 -1.52 -2.74 -1.08
CA LYS A 49 -2.13 -1.67 -1.90
C LYS A 49 -3.02 -0.72 -1.08
N THR A 50 -3.72 -1.22 -0.07
CA THR A 50 -4.74 -0.50 0.72
C THR A 50 -4.33 0.91 1.16
N ALA A 51 -3.10 1.11 1.65
CA ALA A 51 -2.65 2.43 2.10
C ALA A 51 -2.51 3.42 0.92
N ILE A 52 -2.01 2.93 -0.22
CA ILE A 52 -1.86 3.71 -1.45
C ILE A 52 -3.24 4.00 -2.04
N THR A 53 -4.12 2.98 -2.11
CA THR A 53 -5.51 3.13 -2.55
C THR A 53 -6.23 4.19 -1.73
N ALA A 54 -6.12 4.17 -0.39
CA ALA A 54 -6.74 5.16 0.48
C ALA A 54 -6.20 6.57 0.22
N MET A 55 -4.88 6.72 0.06
CA MET A 55 -4.26 8.01 -0.27
C MET A 55 -4.76 8.56 -1.62
N VAL A 56 -4.86 7.70 -2.64
CA VAL A 56 -5.38 8.08 -3.96
C VAL A 56 -6.86 8.43 -3.88
N LYS A 57 -7.66 7.65 -3.14
CA LYS A 57 -9.09 7.92 -2.92
C LYS A 57 -9.31 9.28 -2.29
N ASP A 58 -8.59 9.58 -1.21
CA ASP A 58 -8.62 10.88 -0.54
C ASP A 58 -8.24 12.02 -1.48
N ALA A 59 -7.32 11.78 -2.41
CA ALA A 59 -6.92 12.78 -3.41
C ALA A 59 -7.99 13.04 -4.47
N LEU A 60 -8.60 11.98 -5.00
CA LEU A 60 -9.66 12.10 -5.99
C LEU A 60 -10.94 12.69 -5.38
N ASP A 61 -11.32 12.29 -4.17
CA ASP A 61 -12.52 12.78 -3.49
C ASP A 61 -12.48 14.29 -3.21
N ARG A 62 -11.29 14.90 -3.11
CA ARG A 62 -11.14 16.36 -3.04
C ARG A 62 -11.58 17.09 -4.32
N LEU A 63 -11.63 16.39 -5.44
CA LEU A 63 -12.13 16.89 -6.74
C LEU A 63 -13.62 16.52 -6.96
N GLY A 64 -14.14 15.61 -6.14
CA GLY A 64 -15.48 15.04 -6.26
C GLY A 64 -15.43 13.53 -6.02
N SER A 65 -16.51 12.97 -5.46
CA SER A 65 -16.55 11.55 -5.09
C SER A 65 -16.21 10.66 -6.29
N ALA A 66 -15.16 9.85 -6.16
CA ALA A 66 -14.67 8.98 -7.22
C ALA A 66 -15.28 7.58 -7.15
N ALA A 67 -15.47 6.96 -8.32
CA ALA A 67 -15.88 5.57 -8.45
C ALA A 67 -14.72 4.66 -8.03
N TRP A 68 -14.83 4.03 -6.86
CA TRP A 68 -13.85 3.07 -6.37
C TRP A 68 -14.23 1.65 -6.77
N ILE A 69 -13.47 1.11 -7.72
CA ILE A 69 -13.69 -0.18 -8.37
C ILE A 69 -12.67 -1.16 -7.77
N ASN A 70 -13.14 -2.06 -6.89
CA ASN A 70 -12.39 -3.19 -6.31
C ASN A 70 -13.19 -4.51 -6.45
N MET A 71 -12.56 -5.57 -6.99
CA MET A 71 -13.19 -6.85 -7.28
C MET A 71 -13.79 -7.49 -6.02
N ASP A 72 -13.09 -7.34 -4.90
CA ASP A 72 -13.50 -7.91 -3.61
C ASP A 72 -14.80 -7.25 -3.09
N PHE A 73 -15.22 -6.10 -3.62
CA PHE A 73 -16.47 -5.43 -3.21
C PHE A 73 -17.73 -6.13 -3.70
N TYR A 74 -17.64 -6.96 -4.74
CA TYR A 74 -18.84 -7.51 -5.38
C TYR A 74 -19.26 -8.87 -4.81
N ASN A 75 -18.32 -9.62 -4.22
CA ASN A 75 -18.61 -10.95 -3.66
C ASN A 75 -19.84 -10.94 -2.72
N PRO A 76 -20.01 -9.97 -1.79
CA PRO A 76 -21.16 -9.93 -0.89
C PRO A 76 -22.52 -9.75 -1.58
N TYR A 77 -22.58 -9.26 -2.82
CA TYR A 77 -23.82 -9.08 -3.56
C TYR A 77 -24.32 -10.37 -4.20
N HIS A 78 -23.48 -11.41 -4.28
CA HIS A 78 -23.91 -12.71 -4.80
C HIS A 78 -24.79 -13.45 -3.77
N PRO A 79 -26.02 -13.90 -4.12
CA PRO A 79 -26.99 -14.46 -3.17
C PRO A 79 -26.49 -15.65 -2.34
N HIS A 80 -25.53 -16.41 -2.88
CA HIS A 80 -24.96 -17.59 -2.22
C HIS A 80 -23.61 -17.36 -1.53
N TYR A 81 -23.03 -16.16 -1.62
CA TYR A 81 -21.66 -15.92 -1.11
C TYR A 81 -21.56 -16.14 0.40
N ALA A 82 -22.47 -15.58 1.19
CA ALA A 82 -22.47 -15.76 2.65
C ALA A 82 -22.57 -17.24 3.06
N ARG A 83 -23.36 -18.03 2.32
CA ARG A 83 -23.47 -19.47 2.53
C ARG A 83 -22.16 -20.19 2.22
N TRP A 84 -21.55 -19.92 1.06
CA TRP A 84 -20.27 -20.55 0.70
C TRP A 84 -19.12 -20.09 1.59
N GLN A 85 -19.14 -18.85 2.09
CA GLN A 85 -18.16 -18.40 3.05
C GLN A 85 -18.22 -19.20 4.36
N ALA A 86 -19.42 -19.61 4.79
CA ALA A 86 -19.60 -20.46 5.97
C ALA A 86 -19.28 -21.95 5.70
N GLU A 87 -19.72 -22.49 4.55
CA GLU A 87 -19.62 -23.92 4.23
C GLU A 87 -18.28 -24.31 3.57
N ARG A 88 -17.76 -23.44 2.70
CA ARG A 88 -16.61 -23.67 1.79
C ARG A 88 -15.72 -22.41 1.68
N PRO A 89 -15.17 -21.88 2.79
CA PRO A 89 -14.49 -20.57 2.81
C PRO A 89 -13.30 -20.45 1.84
N GLN A 90 -12.61 -21.55 1.52
CA GLN A 90 -11.51 -21.53 0.56
C GLN A 90 -11.98 -21.43 -0.91
N GLU A 91 -13.22 -21.79 -1.19
CA GLU A 91 -13.78 -21.85 -2.55
C GLU A 91 -14.74 -20.68 -2.85
N ALA A 92 -15.28 -20.02 -1.82
CA ALA A 92 -16.34 -19.01 -1.95
C ALA A 92 -16.02 -17.91 -2.98
N ASP A 93 -14.82 -17.32 -2.93
CA ASP A 93 -14.39 -16.29 -3.88
C ASP A 93 -14.32 -16.82 -5.32
N ALA A 94 -13.83 -18.06 -5.50
CA ALA A 94 -13.73 -18.68 -6.82
C ALA A 94 -15.11 -19.01 -7.40
N LEU A 95 -16.08 -19.38 -6.54
CA LEU A 95 -17.46 -19.69 -6.94
C LEU A 95 -18.20 -18.45 -7.45
N VAL A 96 -18.00 -17.28 -6.83
CA VAL A 96 -18.66 -16.02 -7.24
C VAL A 96 -17.90 -15.26 -8.34
N ARG A 97 -16.67 -15.67 -8.64
CA ARG A 97 -15.79 -14.98 -9.60
C ARG A 97 -16.43 -14.76 -10.98
N PRO A 98 -17.16 -15.71 -11.59
CA PRO A 98 -17.78 -15.50 -12.90
C PRO A 98 -18.70 -14.27 -12.95
N ASP A 99 -19.54 -14.07 -11.93
CA ASP A 99 -20.41 -12.90 -11.83
C ASP A 99 -19.66 -11.65 -11.38
N GLY A 100 -18.64 -11.80 -10.52
CA GLY A 100 -17.73 -10.74 -10.10
C GLY A 100 -17.03 -10.07 -11.28
N ASP A 101 -16.50 -10.84 -12.23
CA ASP A 101 -15.85 -10.31 -13.43
C ASP A 101 -16.85 -9.53 -14.31
N LEU A 102 -18.09 -10.00 -14.42
CA LEU A 102 -19.15 -9.26 -15.13
C LEU A 102 -19.53 -7.96 -14.44
N TRP A 103 -19.60 -7.94 -13.11
CA TRP A 103 -19.88 -6.73 -12.32
C TRP A 103 -18.72 -5.74 -12.36
N TRP A 104 -17.48 -6.23 -12.40
CA TRP A 104 -16.28 -5.44 -12.57
C TRP A 104 -16.24 -4.68 -13.89
N GLU A 105 -16.62 -5.33 -14.99
CA GLU A 105 -16.76 -4.64 -16.28
C GLU A 105 -17.93 -3.65 -16.28
N GLN A 106 -19.08 -4.04 -15.74
CA GLN A 106 -20.26 -3.16 -15.63
C GLN A 106 -19.96 -1.91 -14.79
N ALA A 107 -19.18 -2.03 -13.71
CA ALA A 107 -18.78 -0.89 -12.87
C ALA A 107 -17.89 0.11 -13.62
N GLN A 108 -16.95 -0.40 -14.44
CA GLN A 108 -16.12 0.44 -15.29
C GLN A 108 -16.98 1.18 -16.33
N ASP A 109 -17.85 0.47 -17.05
CA ASP A 109 -18.72 1.06 -18.06
C ASP A 109 -19.69 2.09 -17.45
N TYR A 110 -20.19 1.81 -16.24
CA TYR A 110 -21.05 2.71 -15.48
C TYR A 110 -20.34 4.03 -15.14
N ALA A 111 -19.10 3.95 -14.67
CA ALA A 111 -18.29 5.11 -14.32
C ALA A 111 -17.86 5.92 -15.55
N LEU A 112 -17.42 5.24 -16.62
CA LEU A 112 -16.99 5.86 -17.87
C LEU A 112 -18.13 6.61 -18.56
N SER A 113 -19.32 6.00 -18.66
CA SER A 113 -20.50 6.63 -19.28
C SER A 113 -21.00 7.88 -18.56
N ARG A 114 -20.57 8.09 -17.30
CA ARG A 114 -20.93 9.25 -16.47
C ARG A 114 -19.79 10.24 -16.26
N GLY A 115 -18.60 9.95 -16.79
CA GLY A 115 -17.42 10.82 -16.65
C GLY A 115 -16.96 10.97 -15.21
N TYR A 116 -17.06 9.92 -14.40
CA TYR A 116 -16.58 9.93 -13.02
C TYR A 116 -15.05 9.86 -12.97
N ASN A 117 -14.45 10.44 -11.92
CA ASN A 117 -13.11 10.01 -11.54
C ASN A 117 -13.16 8.52 -11.16
N ILE A 118 -12.13 7.76 -11.55
CA ILE A 118 -12.06 6.31 -11.34
C ILE A 118 -10.83 6.01 -10.48
N LEU A 119 -11.03 5.23 -9.42
CA LEU A 119 -9.98 4.54 -8.69
C LEU A 119 -10.18 3.05 -8.90
N LEU A 120 -9.23 2.39 -9.55
CA LEU A 120 -9.32 0.96 -9.84
C LEU A 120 -8.13 0.21 -9.22
N GLU A 121 -8.41 -0.89 -8.53
CA GLU A 121 -7.36 -1.75 -7.97
C GLU A 121 -7.14 -3.00 -8.83
N SER A 122 -5.91 -3.23 -9.28
CA SER A 122 -5.56 -4.43 -10.05
C SER A 122 -4.42 -5.20 -9.38
N ALA A 123 -4.54 -6.53 -9.36
CA ALA A 123 -3.45 -7.42 -9.03
C ALA A 123 -2.70 -7.90 -10.28
N ALA A 124 -3.19 -7.59 -11.48
CA ALA A 124 -2.64 -7.98 -12.77
C ALA A 124 -2.37 -9.50 -12.88
N VAL A 125 -3.27 -10.31 -12.32
CA VAL A 125 -3.11 -11.77 -12.28
C VAL A 125 -3.29 -12.33 -13.69
N SER A 126 -4.36 -11.91 -14.38
CA SER A 126 -4.66 -12.42 -15.71
C SER A 126 -3.77 -11.74 -16.76
N PRO A 127 -3.36 -12.47 -17.82
CA PRO A 127 -2.68 -11.87 -18.97
C PRO A 127 -3.50 -10.70 -19.53
N ALA A 128 -2.82 -9.62 -19.91
CA ALA A 128 -3.39 -8.38 -20.44
C ALA A 128 -4.41 -7.63 -19.55
N GLU A 129 -4.74 -8.09 -18.33
CA GLU A 129 -5.77 -7.47 -17.47
C GLU A 129 -5.61 -5.94 -17.33
N PHE A 130 -4.41 -5.49 -16.94
CA PHE A 130 -4.12 -4.07 -16.73
C PHE A 130 -4.18 -3.29 -18.06
N GLU A 131 -3.62 -3.88 -19.11
CA GLU A 131 -3.55 -3.28 -20.44
C GLU A 131 -4.94 -3.10 -21.06
N ASP A 132 -5.82 -4.09 -20.88
CA ASP A 132 -7.21 -4.06 -21.32
C ASP A 132 -8.03 -3.03 -20.56
N ILE A 133 -7.79 -2.87 -19.25
CA ILE A 133 -8.39 -1.79 -18.46
C ILE A 133 -7.98 -0.43 -19.03
N CYS A 134 -6.69 -0.20 -19.27
CA CYS A 134 -6.21 1.06 -19.83
C CYS A 134 -6.84 1.34 -21.20
N ARG A 135 -6.83 0.36 -22.11
CA ARG A 135 -7.44 0.49 -23.45
C ARG A 135 -8.94 0.79 -23.36
N ARG A 136 -9.66 0.09 -22.48
CA ARG A 136 -11.09 0.35 -22.24
C ARG A 136 -11.33 1.80 -21.85
N ILE A 137 -10.49 2.38 -20.99
CA ILE A 137 -10.60 3.78 -20.57
C ILE A 137 -10.23 4.75 -21.71
N GLN A 138 -9.17 4.46 -22.48
CA GLN A 138 -8.75 5.28 -23.62
C GLN A 138 -9.80 5.33 -24.73
N ASP A 139 -10.41 4.19 -25.03
CA ASP A 139 -11.36 4.01 -26.14
C ASP A 139 -12.80 4.35 -25.74
N ALA A 140 -13.06 4.58 -24.45
CA ALA A 140 -14.41 4.85 -23.95
C ALA A 140 -15.02 6.10 -24.60
N PRO A 141 -16.30 6.03 -25.06
CA PRO A 141 -17.04 7.20 -25.46
C PRO A 141 -17.14 8.20 -24.31
N ARG A 142 -16.85 9.46 -24.60
CA ARG A 142 -16.83 10.52 -23.59
C ARG A 142 -18.21 11.14 -23.44
N PRO A 143 -18.66 11.47 -22.22
CA PRO A 143 -19.85 12.28 -22.03
C PRO A 143 -19.72 13.62 -22.76
N PRO A 144 -20.82 14.19 -23.28
CA PRO A 144 -20.80 15.52 -23.90
C PRO A 144 -20.17 16.56 -22.97
N GLY A 145 -19.17 17.29 -23.49
CA GLY A 145 -18.45 18.31 -22.72
C GLY A 145 -17.27 17.81 -21.87
N ALA A 146 -17.05 16.49 -21.78
CA ALA A 146 -15.92 15.93 -21.05
C ALA A 146 -14.65 15.83 -21.92
N ALA A 147 -13.50 16.18 -21.33
CA ALA A 147 -12.19 15.90 -21.89
C ALA A 147 -11.89 14.39 -21.90
N PRO A 148 -10.91 13.91 -22.69
CA PRO A 148 -10.40 12.56 -22.54
C PRO A 148 -9.93 12.29 -21.12
N TYR A 149 -10.08 11.03 -20.68
CA TYR A 149 -9.56 10.61 -19.38
C TYR A 149 -8.06 10.81 -19.34
N ARG A 150 -7.58 11.41 -18.26
CA ARG A 150 -6.18 11.31 -17.87
C ARG A 150 -5.99 10.00 -17.10
N ILE A 151 -5.13 9.12 -17.60
CA ILE A 151 -4.88 7.81 -17.02
C ILE A 151 -3.56 7.84 -16.25
N GLU A 152 -3.63 7.56 -14.96
CA GLU A 152 -2.48 7.38 -14.09
C GLU A 152 -2.38 5.94 -13.61
N ALA A 153 -1.17 5.44 -13.47
CA ALA A 153 -0.90 4.12 -12.93
C ALA A 153 0.05 4.22 -11.73
N ALA A 154 -0.34 3.67 -10.59
CA ALA A 154 0.50 3.53 -9.40
C ALA A 154 0.93 2.06 -9.24
N PHE A 155 2.17 1.76 -9.61
CA PHE A 155 2.80 0.44 -9.47
C PHE A 155 3.38 0.28 -8.07
N VAL A 156 2.81 -0.63 -7.29
CA VAL A 156 3.26 -0.92 -5.92
C VAL A 156 4.46 -1.86 -5.97
N ALA A 157 5.65 -1.31 -5.70
CA ALA A 157 6.90 -2.06 -5.74
C ALA A 157 7.23 -2.64 -4.36
N VAL A 158 6.99 -3.94 -4.21
CA VAL A 158 7.31 -4.71 -3.00
C VAL A 158 8.00 -6.00 -3.41
N ALA A 159 9.05 -6.36 -2.68
CA ALA A 159 9.78 -7.60 -2.90
C ALA A 159 8.87 -8.84 -2.78
N GLY A 160 9.07 -9.83 -3.64
CA GLY A 160 8.24 -11.05 -3.71
C GLY A 160 8.06 -11.75 -2.35
N PRO A 161 9.14 -12.06 -1.61
CA PRO A 161 9.03 -12.70 -0.29
C PRO A 161 8.26 -11.86 0.76
N ILE A 162 8.29 -10.52 0.64
CA ILE A 162 7.57 -9.61 1.55
C ILE A 162 6.08 -9.57 1.23
N SER A 163 5.69 -9.55 -0.06
CA SER A 163 4.27 -9.66 -0.44
C SER A 163 3.73 -11.06 -0.18
N GLU A 164 4.56 -12.09 -0.35
CA GLU A 164 4.25 -13.47 -0.01
C GLU A 164 3.88 -13.56 1.48
N PHE A 165 4.75 -13.08 2.37
CA PHE A 165 4.44 -12.94 3.79
C PHE A 165 3.14 -12.17 4.04
N GLY A 166 2.89 -11.08 3.32
CA GLY A 166 1.67 -10.27 3.44
C GLY A 166 0.38 -11.07 3.24
N THR A 167 0.35 -11.98 2.28
CA THR A 167 -0.82 -12.85 2.05
C THR A 167 -1.05 -13.83 3.21
N ARG A 168 0.01 -14.38 3.79
CA ARG A 168 -0.05 -15.35 4.90
C ARG A 168 -0.42 -14.65 6.20
N ASN A 169 0.16 -13.47 6.45
CA ASN A 169 -0.20 -12.62 7.57
C ASN A 169 -1.70 -12.25 7.54
N ARG A 170 -2.24 -11.90 6.36
CA ARG A 170 -3.67 -11.65 6.19
C ARG A 170 -4.51 -12.89 6.52
N PHE A 171 -4.16 -14.05 5.96
CA PHE A 171 -4.87 -15.30 6.23
C PHE A 171 -4.91 -15.64 7.73
N VAL A 172 -3.76 -15.56 8.42
CA VAL A 172 -3.69 -15.83 9.87
C VAL A 172 -4.53 -14.85 10.67
N HIS A 173 -4.56 -13.57 10.27
CA HIS A 173 -5.40 -12.57 10.90
C HIS A 173 -6.89 -12.86 10.69
N GLU A 174 -7.33 -13.10 9.45
CA GLU A 174 -8.72 -13.43 9.13
C GLU A 174 -9.17 -14.69 9.89
N LEU A 175 -8.37 -15.75 9.88
CA LEU A 175 -8.68 -16.98 10.60
C LEU A 175 -8.93 -16.75 12.10
N ARG A 176 -8.21 -15.82 12.72
CA ARG A 176 -8.38 -15.51 14.16
C ARG A 176 -9.55 -14.61 14.47
N GLU A 177 -9.83 -13.63 13.61
CA GLU A 177 -10.87 -12.63 13.85
C GLU A 177 -12.24 -13.10 13.35
N LEU A 178 -12.28 -13.85 12.25
CA LEU A 178 -13.50 -14.30 11.58
C LEU A 178 -13.76 -15.80 11.75
N GLY A 179 -12.77 -16.59 12.15
CA GLY A 179 -12.85 -18.06 12.22
C GLY A 179 -12.55 -18.76 10.90
N HIS A 180 -12.41 -18.01 9.81
CA HIS A 180 -12.01 -18.44 8.48
C HIS A 180 -11.15 -17.36 7.82
N GLY A 181 -10.38 -17.73 6.81
CA GLY A 181 -9.61 -16.79 6.00
C GLY A 181 -9.26 -17.40 4.65
N ARG A 182 -8.96 -16.57 3.66
CA ARG A 182 -8.59 -17.07 2.32
C ARG A 182 -7.09 -17.19 2.19
N LEU A 183 -6.61 -18.42 2.00
CA LEU A 183 -5.22 -18.62 1.62
C LEU A 183 -5.07 -18.30 0.12
N VAL A 184 -4.11 -17.44 -0.21
CA VAL A 184 -3.82 -17.11 -1.61
C VAL A 184 -2.88 -18.17 -2.16
N ASP A 185 -3.28 -18.83 -3.25
CA ASP A 185 -2.42 -19.79 -3.92
C ASP A 185 -1.11 -19.14 -4.39
N ARG A 186 0.00 -19.87 -4.22
CA ARG A 186 1.33 -19.40 -4.60
C ARG A 186 1.41 -19.05 -6.08
N GLU A 187 0.73 -19.80 -6.94
CA GLU A 187 0.65 -19.53 -8.38
C GLU A 187 -0.04 -18.19 -8.68
N ILE A 188 -1.15 -17.88 -7.98
CA ILE A 188 -1.84 -16.59 -8.10
C ILE A 188 -0.94 -15.45 -7.62
N HIS A 189 -0.23 -15.65 -6.51
CA HIS A 189 0.74 -14.67 -6.01
C HIS A 189 1.84 -14.42 -7.06
N ASN A 190 2.47 -15.46 -7.58
CA ASN A 190 3.55 -15.34 -8.57
C ASN A 190 3.05 -14.70 -9.88
N ALA A 191 1.89 -15.11 -10.37
CA ALA A 191 1.26 -14.49 -11.54
C ALA A 191 1.03 -12.99 -11.33
N SER A 192 0.55 -12.57 -10.14
CA SER A 192 0.41 -11.15 -9.81
C SER A 192 1.76 -10.43 -9.68
N LEU A 193 2.81 -11.12 -9.22
CA LEU A 193 4.16 -10.56 -9.09
C LEU A 193 4.73 -10.23 -10.48
N ASP A 194 4.62 -11.15 -11.43
CA ASP A 194 5.02 -10.97 -12.82
C ASP A 194 4.12 -9.97 -13.54
N GLY A 195 2.82 -10.01 -13.22
CA GLY A 195 1.79 -9.10 -13.71
C GLY A 195 2.12 -7.62 -13.51
N VAL A 196 2.66 -7.24 -12.35
CA VAL A 196 3.07 -5.85 -12.10
C VAL A 196 4.22 -5.41 -13.02
N LEU A 197 5.22 -6.27 -13.25
CA LEU A 197 6.34 -5.93 -14.16
C LEU A 197 5.85 -5.80 -15.60
N ARG A 198 5.02 -6.75 -16.03
CA ARG A 198 4.38 -6.74 -17.35
C ARG A 198 3.55 -5.47 -17.55
N SER A 199 2.74 -5.10 -16.54
CA SER A 199 1.90 -3.90 -16.57
C SER A 199 2.73 -2.62 -16.65
N ALA A 200 3.80 -2.51 -15.86
CA ALA A 200 4.70 -1.35 -15.87
C ALA A 200 5.41 -1.19 -17.22
N ALA A 201 5.89 -2.29 -17.79
CA ALA A 201 6.51 -2.30 -19.11
C ALA A 201 5.51 -1.94 -20.21
N ALA A 202 4.32 -2.54 -20.20
CA ALA A 202 3.27 -2.27 -21.18
C ALA A 202 2.78 -0.82 -21.13
N PHE A 203 2.67 -0.22 -19.94
CA PHE A 203 2.21 1.15 -19.78
C PHE A 203 3.07 2.16 -20.57
N GLU A 204 4.40 2.02 -20.51
CA GLU A 204 5.35 2.83 -21.29
C GLU A 204 5.43 2.38 -22.76
N ARG A 205 5.59 1.07 -22.99
CA ARG A 205 5.82 0.50 -24.31
C ARG A 205 4.67 0.77 -25.27
N GLU A 206 3.43 0.76 -24.78
CA GLU A 206 2.23 0.95 -25.61
C GLU A 206 1.63 2.36 -25.46
N GLY A 207 2.15 3.21 -24.58
CA GLY A 207 1.59 4.53 -24.32
C GLY A 207 0.17 4.46 -23.75
N LEU A 208 -0.04 3.63 -22.72
CA LEU A 208 -1.37 3.31 -22.16
C LEU A 208 -1.94 4.37 -21.20
N GLY A 209 -1.23 5.47 -20.98
CA GLY A 209 -1.71 6.57 -20.14
C GLY A 209 -0.75 7.74 -20.10
N ASP A 210 -0.91 8.57 -19.08
CA ASP A 210 -0.28 9.90 -18.97
C ASP A 210 0.81 9.94 -17.89
N LEU A 211 0.65 9.21 -16.79
CA LEU A 211 1.59 9.22 -15.67
C LEU A 211 1.71 7.84 -15.01
N GLY A 212 2.91 7.28 -15.03
CA GLY A 212 3.28 6.13 -14.21
C GLY A 212 4.01 6.56 -12.95
N LEU A 213 3.62 6.00 -11.81
CA LEU A 213 4.27 6.16 -10.51
C LEU A 213 4.72 4.79 -10.01
N VAL A 214 5.93 4.71 -9.47
CA VAL A 214 6.38 3.55 -8.70
C VAL A 214 6.37 3.94 -7.23
N MET A 215 5.63 3.18 -6.44
CA MET A 215 5.30 3.50 -5.05
C MET A 215 5.79 2.39 -4.13
N ARG A 216 6.37 2.75 -2.99
CA ARG A 216 6.61 1.81 -1.89
C ARG A 216 5.32 1.57 -1.11
N ARG A 217 5.30 0.47 -0.34
CA ARG A 217 4.16 0.06 0.51
C ARG A 217 3.74 1.11 1.54
N ASP A 218 4.65 1.99 1.97
CA ASP A 218 4.36 3.10 2.89
C ASP A 218 3.69 4.30 2.22
N GLY A 219 3.46 4.24 0.90
CA GLY A 219 2.90 5.33 0.11
C GLY A 219 3.92 6.34 -0.40
N SER A 220 5.22 6.12 -0.19
CA SER A 220 6.25 7.01 -0.75
C SER A 220 6.45 6.76 -2.26
N PRO A 221 6.44 7.82 -3.10
CA PRO A 221 6.82 7.70 -4.50
C PRO A 221 8.34 7.58 -4.62
N VAL A 222 8.81 6.61 -5.40
CA VAL A 222 10.25 6.40 -5.66
C VAL A 222 10.67 6.75 -7.08
N TYR A 223 9.70 6.77 -8.00
CA TYR A 223 9.92 7.08 -9.39
C TYR A 223 8.61 7.54 -10.03
N SER A 224 8.72 8.43 -11.01
CA SER A 224 7.58 8.91 -11.79
C SER A 224 8.00 9.10 -13.23
N ARG A 225 7.12 8.74 -14.16
CA ARG A 225 7.32 8.92 -15.60
C ARG A 225 6.06 9.45 -16.24
N THR A 226 6.13 10.62 -16.86
CA THR A 226 5.10 11.05 -17.82
C THR A 226 5.19 10.17 -19.05
N VAL A 227 4.06 9.62 -19.46
CA VAL A 227 3.92 8.84 -20.70
C VAL A 227 3.07 9.66 -21.66
N THR A 228 3.39 9.60 -22.95
CA THR A 228 2.56 10.25 -23.96
C THR A 228 1.63 9.20 -24.56
N PRO A 229 0.30 9.33 -24.42
CA PRO A 229 -0.64 8.35 -24.94
C PRO A 229 -0.42 8.06 -26.42
N GLY A 230 -0.40 6.77 -26.80
CA GLY A 230 -0.22 6.31 -28.18
C GLY A 230 1.18 6.49 -28.78
N LEU A 231 2.15 7.01 -28.02
CA LEU A 231 3.55 7.12 -28.44
C LEU A 231 4.38 6.04 -27.73
N PRO A 232 4.66 4.90 -28.40
CA PRO A 232 5.35 3.78 -27.79
C PRO A 232 6.81 4.10 -27.47
N VAL A 233 7.30 3.53 -26.37
CA VAL A 233 8.71 3.59 -25.95
C VAL A 233 9.40 2.26 -26.29
N ALA A 234 10.64 2.34 -26.78
CA ALA A 234 11.43 1.15 -27.10
C ALA A 234 11.78 0.34 -25.83
N GLU A 235 11.94 -0.98 -25.98
CA GLU A 235 12.15 -1.92 -24.86
C GLU A 235 13.36 -1.55 -23.98
N ASP A 236 14.45 -1.08 -24.59
CA ASP A 236 15.68 -0.67 -23.91
C ASP A 236 15.56 0.69 -23.18
N GLN A 237 14.44 1.40 -23.37
CA GLN A 237 14.18 2.71 -22.78
C GLN A 237 13.06 2.67 -21.72
N LEU A 238 12.50 1.50 -21.42
CA LEU A 238 11.48 1.37 -20.38
C LEU A 238 12.09 1.67 -19.00
N THR A 239 11.46 2.53 -18.22
CA THR A 239 12.01 3.01 -16.94
C THR A 239 11.15 2.64 -15.74
N LEU A 240 9.83 2.49 -15.92
CA LEU A 240 8.92 2.07 -14.86
C LEU A 240 9.23 0.64 -14.41
N VAL A 241 9.40 -0.30 -15.35
CA VAL A 241 9.71 -1.70 -15.03
C VAL A 241 11.03 -1.84 -14.27
N HIS A 242 12.07 -1.11 -14.71
CA HIS A 242 13.37 -1.08 -14.01
C HIS A 242 13.27 -0.46 -12.61
N ALA A 243 12.46 0.59 -12.44
CA ALA A 243 12.24 1.18 -11.13
C ALA A 243 11.50 0.21 -10.17
N VAL A 244 10.53 -0.57 -10.67
CA VAL A 244 9.87 -1.63 -9.89
C VAL A 244 10.87 -2.72 -9.49
N GLN A 245 11.67 -3.23 -10.43
CA GLN A 245 12.69 -4.25 -10.15
C GLN A 245 13.71 -3.77 -9.11
N ARG A 246 14.24 -2.55 -9.28
CA ARG A 246 15.19 -1.95 -8.34
C ARG A 246 14.65 -1.90 -6.91
N GLU A 247 13.38 -1.55 -6.73
CA GLU A 247 12.77 -1.54 -5.39
C GLU A 247 12.46 -2.94 -4.85
N ARG A 248 12.19 -3.93 -5.72
CA ARG A 248 12.03 -5.33 -5.32
C ARG A 248 13.33 -5.94 -4.80
N ASP A 249 14.46 -5.54 -5.37
CA ASP A 249 15.79 -6.06 -5.04
C ASP A 249 16.51 -5.19 -3.97
N ARG A 250 15.87 -4.11 -3.52
CA ARG A 250 16.46 -3.17 -2.55
C ARG A 250 16.58 -3.84 -1.17
N GLN A 251 17.74 -3.66 -0.53
CA GLN A 251 17.88 -3.95 0.89
C GLN A 251 16.95 -3.05 1.73
N LEU A 252 16.26 -3.67 2.68
CA LEU A 252 15.44 -2.99 3.66
C LEU A 252 16.33 -2.10 4.55
N THR A 253 15.77 -0.99 5.03
CA THR A 253 16.37 -0.23 6.12
C THR A 253 16.25 -1.00 7.44
N PRO A 254 17.07 -0.70 8.46
CA PRO A 254 16.93 -1.32 9.79
C PRO A 254 15.53 -1.18 10.40
N LEU A 255 14.85 -0.06 10.16
CA LEU A 255 13.48 0.13 10.64
C LEU A 255 12.49 -0.78 9.91
N GLU A 256 12.56 -0.87 8.59
CA GLU A 256 11.72 -1.76 7.78
C GLU A 256 11.96 -3.24 8.15
N ALA A 257 13.22 -3.63 8.35
CA ALA A 257 13.61 -4.97 8.78
C ALA A 257 13.05 -5.29 10.17
N ALA A 258 13.13 -4.36 11.12
CA ALA A 258 12.57 -4.54 12.47
C ALA A 258 11.04 -4.70 12.45
N GLN A 259 10.34 -3.88 11.65
CA GLN A 259 8.90 -3.97 11.45
C GLN A 259 8.49 -5.28 10.77
N PHE A 260 9.29 -5.76 9.81
CA PHE A 260 9.08 -7.07 9.20
C PHE A 260 9.26 -8.18 10.24
N ALA A 261 10.38 -8.21 10.96
CA ALA A 261 10.71 -9.25 11.93
C ALA A 261 9.67 -9.34 13.06
N ALA A 262 9.19 -8.20 13.58
CA ALA A 262 8.16 -8.18 14.62
C ALA A 262 6.79 -8.70 14.12
N ARG A 263 6.36 -8.31 12.90
CA ARG A 263 5.13 -8.83 12.29
C ARG A 263 5.24 -10.31 11.94
N TYR A 264 6.41 -10.74 11.48
CA TYR A 264 6.72 -12.14 11.23
C TYR A 264 6.58 -12.95 12.51
N ALA A 265 7.21 -12.49 13.60
CA ALA A 265 7.12 -13.15 14.90
C ALA A 265 5.67 -13.29 15.39
N ASP A 266 4.87 -12.23 15.31
CA ASP A 266 3.45 -12.29 15.66
C ASP A 266 2.67 -13.30 14.81
N THR A 267 2.91 -13.31 13.50
CA THR A 267 2.27 -14.26 12.58
C THR A 267 2.68 -15.69 12.89
N ALA A 268 3.97 -15.95 13.09
CA ALA A 268 4.50 -17.28 13.37
C ALA A 268 3.93 -17.85 14.68
N LEU A 269 3.76 -17.02 15.71
CA LEU A 269 3.15 -17.41 16.98
C LEU A 269 1.67 -17.79 16.88
N ARG A 270 0.96 -17.25 15.88
CA ARG A 270 -0.49 -17.39 15.69
C ARG A 270 -0.87 -18.35 14.57
N ALA A 271 0.05 -18.63 13.67
CA ALA A 271 -0.20 -19.43 12.49
C ALA A 271 -0.51 -20.89 12.85
N PRO A 272 -1.46 -21.53 12.15
CA PRO A 272 -1.68 -22.97 12.26
C PRO A 272 -0.41 -23.80 12.03
N ALA A 273 -0.37 -25.00 12.61
CA ALA A 273 0.79 -25.89 12.55
C ALA A 273 1.29 -26.15 11.11
N PHE A 274 0.36 -26.35 10.17
CA PHE A 274 0.67 -26.68 8.77
C PHE A 274 1.44 -25.57 8.03
N MET A 275 1.35 -24.31 8.46
CA MET A 275 2.03 -23.18 7.81
C MET A 275 3.48 -23.00 8.24
N SER A 276 3.98 -23.79 9.20
CA SER A 276 5.33 -23.62 9.76
C SER A 276 6.43 -23.64 8.72
N ALA A 277 6.40 -24.67 7.85
CA ALA A 277 7.43 -24.87 6.84
C ALA A 277 7.44 -23.70 5.85
N GLU A 278 6.26 -23.30 5.38
CA GLU A 278 6.08 -22.18 4.46
C GLU A 278 6.55 -20.85 5.07
N LEU A 279 6.22 -20.56 6.33
CA LEU A 279 6.72 -19.36 7.00
C LEU A 279 8.25 -19.40 7.14
N ALA A 280 8.85 -20.56 7.37
CA ALA A 280 10.30 -20.70 7.40
C ALA A 280 10.95 -20.47 6.02
N ASP A 281 10.31 -20.94 4.94
CA ASP A 281 10.73 -20.65 3.56
C ASP A 281 10.70 -19.15 3.27
N ILE A 282 9.62 -18.47 3.66
CA ILE A 282 9.48 -17.02 3.51
C ILE A 282 10.58 -16.28 4.29
N ALA A 283 10.88 -16.68 5.52
CA ALA A 283 11.96 -16.07 6.31
C ALA A 283 13.33 -16.22 5.62
N ARG A 284 13.63 -17.40 5.06
CA ARG A 284 14.85 -17.63 4.27
C ARG A 284 14.89 -16.76 3.02
N ALA A 285 13.77 -16.64 2.32
CA ALA A 285 13.68 -15.85 1.09
C ALA A 285 13.79 -14.34 1.34
N VAL A 286 13.40 -13.85 2.52
CA VAL A 286 13.58 -12.45 2.92
C VAL A 286 15.01 -12.15 3.38
N ALA A 287 15.78 -13.15 3.85
CA ALA A 287 17.10 -12.93 4.44
C ALA A 287 18.07 -12.08 3.59
N PRO A 288 18.17 -12.26 2.24
CA PRO A 288 19.04 -11.42 1.39
C PRO A 288 18.64 -9.93 1.34
N LEU A 289 17.41 -9.60 1.71
CA LEU A 289 16.89 -8.23 1.73
C LEU A 289 17.13 -7.54 3.08
N LEU A 290 17.57 -8.26 4.11
CA LEU A 290 17.75 -7.72 5.45
C LEU A 290 19.13 -7.04 5.61
N PRO A 291 19.25 -5.98 6.40
CA PRO A 291 20.55 -5.41 6.75
C PRO A 291 21.46 -6.41 7.46
N GLU A 292 22.76 -6.37 7.16
CA GLU A 292 23.75 -7.15 7.90
C GLU A 292 23.98 -6.60 9.33
N PRO A 293 24.33 -7.46 10.30
CA PRO A 293 24.33 -8.92 10.22
C PRO A 293 22.90 -9.48 10.22
N THR A 294 22.58 -10.30 9.24
CA THR A 294 21.22 -10.86 9.03
C THR A 294 20.70 -11.67 10.23
N THR A 295 21.61 -12.28 10.99
CA THR A 295 21.31 -13.06 12.23
C THR A 295 20.47 -12.29 13.24
N ARG A 296 20.64 -10.96 13.35
CA ARG A 296 19.86 -10.11 14.28
C ARG A 296 18.36 -10.16 14.05
N TRP A 297 17.94 -10.46 12.83
CA TRP A 297 16.54 -10.50 12.43
C TRP A 297 16.02 -11.94 12.40
N THR A 298 16.84 -12.88 11.91
CA THR A 298 16.46 -14.29 11.80
C THR A 298 16.37 -14.97 13.17
N ASP A 299 17.21 -14.59 14.15
CA ASP A 299 17.14 -15.12 15.52
C ASP A 299 15.77 -14.88 16.16
N LEU A 300 15.14 -13.73 15.89
CA LEU A 300 13.81 -13.41 16.38
C LEU A 300 12.74 -14.28 15.71
N ALA A 301 12.87 -14.51 14.40
CA ALA A 301 11.96 -15.37 13.65
C ALA A 301 12.03 -16.82 14.16
N GLU A 302 13.23 -17.33 14.39
CA GLU A 302 13.43 -18.67 14.96
C GLU A 302 12.91 -18.78 16.39
N GLU A 303 13.14 -17.77 17.24
CA GLU A 303 12.62 -17.75 18.61
C GLU A 303 11.08 -17.75 18.63
N ALA A 304 10.44 -16.98 17.75
CA ALA A 304 8.99 -16.99 17.61
C ALA A 304 8.47 -18.37 17.18
N GLN A 305 9.16 -19.06 16.28
CA GLN A 305 8.79 -20.43 15.89
C GLN A 305 8.98 -21.42 17.06
N ARG A 306 10.04 -21.29 17.87
CA ARG A 306 10.26 -22.12 19.07
C ARG A 306 9.18 -21.93 20.13
N LEU A 307 8.74 -20.68 20.33
CA LEU A 307 7.72 -20.32 21.31
C LEU A 307 6.28 -20.62 20.84
N ARG A 308 6.09 -20.99 19.56
CA ARG A 308 4.76 -21.28 19.04
C ARG A 308 4.16 -22.48 19.77
N GLY A 309 2.93 -22.31 20.26
CA GLY A 309 2.23 -23.34 21.02
C GLY A 309 2.77 -23.52 22.44
N ALA A 310 3.69 -22.66 22.90
CA ALA A 310 4.13 -22.65 24.29
C ALA A 310 2.95 -22.34 25.21
N VAL A 311 2.87 -23.09 26.31
CA VAL A 311 1.79 -22.97 27.31
C VAL A 311 1.89 -21.63 28.05
N PRO A 312 0.77 -21.03 28.47
CA PRO A 312 0.79 -19.71 29.11
C PRO A 312 1.75 -19.63 30.29
N GLY A 313 2.67 -18.65 30.25
CA GLY A 313 3.37 -18.15 31.43
C GLY A 313 2.53 -17.13 32.21
N VAL A 314 3.03 -16.68 33.36
CA VAL A 314 2.40 -15.57 34.10
C VAL A 314 2.38 -14.31 33.21
N PRO A 315 1.26 -13.57 33.11
CA PRO A 315 1.20 -12.34 32.32
C PRO A 315 2.30 -11.36 32.74
N ASP A 316 2.93 -10.71 31.76
CA ASP A 316 3.89 -9.65 32.09
C ASP A 316 3.17 -8.46 32.74
N PRO A 317 3.52 -8.08 33.99
CA PRO A 317 2.79 -7.05 34.74
C PRO A 317 2.95 -5.64 34.14
N THR A 318 3.91 -5.42 33.24
CA THR A 318 4.18 -4.14 32.58
C THR A 318 3.51 -4.00 31.21
N LEU A 319 2.96 -5.10 30.67
CA LEU A 319 2.30 -5.15 29.36
C LEU A 319 0.78 -5.35 29.34
N PRO A 320 0.02 -5.38 30.47
CA PRO A 320 -1.40 -5.71 30.40
C PRO A 320 -2.16 -4.62 29.61
N ALA A 321 -1.90 -3.33 29.81
CA ALA A 321 -2.58 -2.26 29.08
C ALA A 321 -2.24 -2.16 27.56
N ARG A 322 -1.29 -2.94 27.05
CA ARG A 322 -0.84 -2.91 25.64
C ARG A 322 -1.69 -3.83 24.77
N SER A 323 -2.17 -3.36 23.62
CA SER A 323 -2.82 -4.22 22.62
C SER A 323 -1.78 -5.08 21.91
N ASP A 324 -2.24 -6.07 21.16
CA ASP A 324 -1.38 -6.91 20.34
C ASP A 324 -0.61 -6.06 19.30
N ALA A 325 -1.27 -5.07 18.70
CA ALA A 325 -0.61 -4.10 17.82
C ALA A 325 0.48 -3.28 18.54
N ASP A 326 0.23 -2.85 19.78
CA ASP A 326 1.26 -2.16 20.59
C ASP A 326 2.46 -3.06 20.84
N LEU A 327 2.24 -4.35 21.14
CA LEU A 327 3.33 -5.30 21.38
C LEU A 327 4.20 -5.49 20.13
N VAL A 328 3.58 -5.59 18.94
CA VAL A 328 4.31 -5.66 17.66
C VAL A 328 5.16 -4.40 17.45
N GLN A 329 4.63 -3.21 17.74
CA GLN A 329 5.38 -1.96 17.61
C GLN A 329 6.51 -1.85 18.64
N LEU A 330 6.27 -2.22 19.89
CA LEU A 330 7.30 -2.25 20.94
C LEU A 330 8.41 -3.25 20.60
N LEU A 331 8.06 -4.41 20.07
CA LEU A 331 9.02 -5.40 19.60
C LEU A 331 9.86 -4.85 18.45
N ALA A 332 9.23 -4.25 17.44
CA ALA A 332 9.94 -3.63 16.32
C ALA A 332 10.91 -2.54 16.80
N HIS A 333 10.48 -1.66 17.71
CA HIS A 333 11.34 -0.62 18.26
C HIS A 333 12.55 -1.20 19.01
N SER A 334 12.30 -2.17 19.90
CA SER A 334 13.34 -2.85 20.67
C SER A 334 14.38 -3.55 19.78
N VAL A 335 13.94 -4.17 18.68
CA VAL A 335 14.85 -4.82 17.72
C VAL A 335 15.66 -3.79 16.95
N ALA A 336 15.05 -2.68 16.51
CA ALA A 336 15.74 -1.61 15.81
C ALA A 336 16.82 -0.94 16.68
N GLU A 337 16.51 -0.63 17.95
CA GLU A 337 17.47 -0.05 18.90
C GLU A 337 18.66 -0.99 19.14
N ARG A 338 18.39 -2.29 19.31
CA ARG A 338 19.44 -3.29 19.53
C ARG A 338 20.35 -3.44 18.30
N HIS A 339 19.78 -3.40 17.11
CA HIS A 339 20.55 -3.40 15.87
C HIS A 339 21.48 -2.18 15.81
N ALA A 340 20.97 -0.98 16.13
CA ALA A 340 21.77 0.24 16.17
C ALA A 340 22.91 0.18 17.21
N ALA A 341 22.69 -0.51 18.33
CA ALA A 341 23.71 -0.75 19.37
C ALA A 341 24.78 -1.78 18.98
N GLY A 342 24.60 -2.52 17.87
CA GLY A 342 25.56 -3.52 17.43
C GLY A 342 25.46 -4.87 18.17
N GLU A 343 24.45 -5.08 19.01
CA GLU A 343 24.32 -6.28 19.84
C GLU A 343 23.72 -7.47 19.06
N ALA A 344 24.06 -8.70 19.47
CA ALA A 344 23.56 -9.94 18.87
C ALA A 344 22.32 -10.51 19.60
N GLY A 345 21.50 -11.29 18.88
CA GLY A 345 20.30 -11.96 19.40
C GLY A 345 19.17 -11.03 19.85
N PRO A 346 18.06 -11.55 20.43
CA PRO A 346 17.00 -10.72 21.00
C PRO A 346 17.39 -10.12 22.37
N SER A 347 16.98 -8.88 22.66
CA SER A 347 17.20 -8.26 23.98
C SER A 347 16.35 -8.91 25.07
N PRO A 348 16.69 -8.77 26.37
CA PRO A 348 15.79 -9.15 27.46
C PRO A 348 14.38 -8.57 27.31
N GLN A 349 14.27 -7.32 26.84
CA GLN A 349 12.99 -6.67 26.56
C GLN A 349 12.27 -7.34 25.39
N SER A 350 12.97 -7.64 24.28
CA SER A 350 12.39 -8.31 23.11
C SER A 350 11.87 -9.71 23.48
N ARG A 351 12.64 -10.48 24.26
CA ARG A 351 12.22 -11.81 24.76
C ARG A 351 10.98 -11.72 25.64
N ARG A 352 10.92 -10.73 26.52
CA ARG A 352 9.78 -10.48 27.41
C ARG A 352 8.51 -10.14 26.63
N ILE A 353 8.62 -9.26 25.63
CA ILE A 353 7.50 -8.91 24.73
C ILE A 353 7.07 -10.15 23.94
N LEU A 354 8.02 -10.89 23.38
CA LEU A 354 7.73 -12.08 22.57
C LEU A 354 7.06 -13.20 23.41
N ALA A 355 7.49 -13.40 24.65
CA ALA A 355 6.86 -14.34 25.59
C ALA A 355 5.40 -13.94 25.90
N GLU A 356 5.12 -12.66 26.12
CA GLU A 356 3.75 -12.18 26.30
C GLU A 356 2.90 -12.34 25.02
N MET A 357 3.48 -12.11 23.85
CA MET A 357 2.81 -12.38 22.57
C MET A 357 2.50 -13.87 22.39
N ALA A 358 3.44 -14.76 22.74
CA ALA A 358 3.26 -16.21 22.68
C ALA A 358 2.18 -16.69 23.65
N ARG A 359 2.18 -16.17 24.89
CA ARG A 359 1.12 -16.44 25.87
C ARG A 359 -0.26 -16.08 25.31
N ARG A 360 -0.40 -14.88 24.72
CA ARG A 360 -1.65 -14.40 24.12
C ARG A 360 -2.07 -15.18 22.87
N SER A 361 -1.13 -15.78 22.15
CA SER A 361 -1.44 -16.50 20.92
C SER A 361 -2.20 -17.81 21.18
N VAL A 362 -1.96 -18.44 22.35
CA VAL A 362 -2.58 -19.71 22.77
C VAL A 362 -3.80 -19.56 23.69
N LEU A 363 -4.18 -18.34 24.08
CA LEU A 363 -5.32 -18.11 24.96
C LEU A 363 -6.65 -18.59 24.33
N PRO A 364 -7.51 -19.29 25.10
CA PRO A 364 -8.88 -19.59 24.68
C PRO A 364 -9.67 -18.33 24.32
N ALA A 365 -10.68 -18.44 23.45
CA ALA A 365 -11.46 -17.30 22.97
C ALA A 365 -12.08 -16.48 24.13
N GLU A 366 -12.64 -17.16 25.13
CA GLU A 366 -13.23 -16.52 26.32
C GLU A 366 -12.18 -15.73 27.12
N GLN A 367 -11.01 -16.32 27.36
CA GLN A 367 -9.94 -15.65 28.09
C GLN A 367 -9.34 -14.49 27.28
N ARG A 368 -9.22 -14.63 25.95
CA ARG A 368 -8.83 -13.52 25.06
C ARG A 368 -9.81 -12.36 25.16
N ALA A 369 -11.12 -12.64 25.14
CA ALA A 369 -12.15 -11.62 25.26
C ALA A 369 -12.13 -10.94 26.64
N TYR A 370 -12.00 -11.73 27.71
CA TYR A 370 -11.84 -11.22 29.06
C TYR A 370 -10.63 -10.30 29.18
N GLU A 371 -9.44 -10.77 28.79
CA GLU A 371 -8.23 -9.95 28.85
C GLU A 371 -8.38 -8.72 27.97
N ALA A 372 -8.92 -8.82 26.75
CA ALA A 372 -9.19 -7.66 25.89
C ALA A 372 -10.06 -6.59 26.57
N SER A 373 -11.10 -7.00 27.30
CA SER A 373 -11.95 -6.09 28.06
C SER A 373 -11.21 -5.40 29.21
N GLU A 374 -10.36 -6.14 29.94
CA GLU A 374 -9.51 -5.60 31.01
C GLU A 374 -8.49 -4.60 30.45
N ARG A 375 -7.90 -4.88 29.29
CA ARG A 375 -7.00 -3.93 28.60
C ARG A 375 -7.70 -2.63 28.26
N GLN A 376 -8.93 -2.70 27.76
CA GLN A 376 -9.72 -1.51 27.44
C GLN A 376 -10.02 -0.70 28.70
N ARG A 377 -10.35 -1.36 29.82
CA ARG A 377 -10.54 -0.71 31.12
C ARG A 377 -9.27 0.02 31.58
N LEU A 378 -8.12 -0.66 31.59
CA LEU A 378 -6.83 -0.07 32.00
C LEU A 378 -6.46 1.16 31.16
N ARG A 379 -6.67 1.11 29.84
CA ARG A 379 -6.42 2.25 28.95
C ARG A 379 -7.35 3.44 29.23
N SER A 380 -8.62 3.15 29.54
CA SER A 380 -9.59 4.19 29.89
C SER A 380 -9.27 4.84 31.25
N SER A 381 -8.80 4.07 32.24
CA SER A 381 -8.38 4.60 33.54
C SER A 381 -7.11 5.45 33.45
N ASP A 382 -6.13 5.06 32.62
CA ASP A 382 -4.94 5.86 32.37
C ASP A 382 -5.30 7.21 31.72
N THR A 383 -6.28 7.21 30.81
CA THR A 383 -6.78 8.45 30.18
C THR A 383 -7.55 9.32 31.18
N GLN A 384 -8.28 8.73 32.13
CA GLN A 384 -8.94 9.46 33.21
C GLN A 384 -7.96 10.04 34.24
N LEU A 385 -6.86 9.36 34.53
CA LEU A 385 -5.81 9.86 35.42
C LEU A 385 -5.09 11.08 34.82
N VAL A 386 -4.90 11.12 33.50
CA VAL A 386 -4.32 12.29 32.79
C VAL A 386 -5.29 13.47 32.71
N THR A 387 -6.60 13.26 32.91
CA THR A 387 -7.63 14.31 32.79
C THR A 387 -8.21 14.80 34.12
N LYS A 388 -7.74 14.29 35.27
CA LYS A 388 -8.11 14.83 36.59
C LYS A 388 -7.45 16.20 36.82
N PRO A 389 -8.21 17.27 37.19
CA PRO A 389 -7.62 18.55 37.52
C PRO A 389 -6.80 18.41 38.82
N GLY A 390 -5.47 18.44 38.72
CA GLY A 390 -4.58 18.44 39.89
C GLY A 390 -3.23 17.73 39.75
N SER A 391 -2.96 16.98 38.68
CA SER A 391 -1.62 16.37 38.50
C SER A 391 -0.66 17.33 37.79
N THR A 392 0.34 17.83 38.52
CA THR A 392 1.47 18.62 38.00
C THR A 392 2.44 17.72 37.21
N LEU A 393 2.13 17.44 35.94
CA LEU A 393 3.07 16.99 34.92
C LEU A 393 2.68 17.62 33.57
N PRO A 394 3.64 17.94 32.67
CA PRO A 394 3.37 18.75 31.50
C PRO A 394 2.41 18.04 30.54
N VAL A 395 1.32 18.75 30.23
CA VAL A 395 0.31 18.40 29.25
C VAL A 395 0.99 18.07 27.91
N ARG A 396 0.77 16.85 27.40
CA ARG A 396 1.07 16.53 25.99
C ARG A 396 0.21 17.45 25.11
N PRO A 397 0.79 18.12 24.09
CA PRO A 397 -0.01 18.93 23.19
C PRO A 397 -1.02 18.04 22.46
N SER A 398 -2.30 18.41 22.55
CA SER A 398 -3.36 17.78 21.76
C SER A 398 -3.07 18.01 20.26
N THR A 399 -3.39 17.01 19.46
CA THR A 399 -3.19 16.94 18.00
C THR A 399 -4.04 17.95 17.19
N ALA A 400 -4.64 18.94 17.84
CA ALA A 400 -5.40 20.01 17.19
C ALA A 400 -4.60 21.32 17.00
N THR A 401 -3.33 21.41 17.45
CA THR A 401 -2.52 22.64 17.32
C THR A 401 -1.12 22.38 16.74
N ALA A 402 -1.01 21.45 15.78
CA ALA A 402 0.22 21.23 14.99
C ALA A 402 0.07 21.64 13.52
N ALA A 403 -0.93 22.46 13.20
CA ALA A 403 -1.15 23.05 11.88
C ALA A 403 -1.31 24.57 12.00
N ARG A 404 -0.26 25.24 12.51
CA ARG A 404 -0.02 26.70 12.43
C ARG A 404 1.24 27.01 13.25
N SER A 405 2.42 26.74 12.68
CA SER A 405 3.72 27.39 13.04
C SER A 405 4.89 26.68 12.33
N ARG A 406 5.05 26.91 11.03
CA ARG A 406 6.37 26.93 10.32
C ARG A 406 6.26 27.82 9.09
N SER A 407 6.20 29.13 9.31
CA SER A 407 6.39 30.12 8.25
C SER A 407 6.73 31.48 8.87
N THR A 408 7.94 31.60 9.43
CA THR A 408 8.57 32.89 9.74
C THR A 408 10.08 32.77 9.58
N THR A 409 10.54 32.70 8.33
CA THR A 409 11.85 33.26 7.96
C THR A 409 11.53 34.52 7.18
N GLY A 410 11.79 35.67 7.80
CA GLY A 410 11.48 36.98 7.24
C GLY A 410 12.32 37.27 6.00
N THR A 411 11.66 37.29 4.84
CA THR A 411 12.10 38.07 3.69
C THR A 411 11.75 39.53 3.96
N ARG A 412 12.79 40.33 4.21
CA ARG A 412 12.70 41.78 4.36
C ARG A 412 12.42 42.39 2.96
N PRO A 413 11.45 43.33 2.82
CA PRO A 413 11.09 43.89 1.52
C PRO A 413 12.18 44.86 1.01
N PRO A 414 12.37 45.01 -0.32
CA PRO A 414 13.33 45.96 -0.86
C PRO A 414 12.86 47.40 -0.59
N GLN A 415 13.72 48.16 0.08
CA GLN A 415 13.56 49.60 0.27
C GLN A 415 13.69 50.31 -1.08
N ARG A 416 12.76 51.23 -1.34
CA ARG A 416 12.85 52.24 -2.40
C ARG A 416 14.14 53.04 -2.24
N GLN A 417 15.08 52.89 -3.17
CA GLN A 417 16.19 53.83 -3.32
C GLN A 417 15.67 55.10 -4.01
N GLN A 418 15.74 56.22 -3.30
CA GLN A 418 15.69 57.55 -3.88
C GLN A 418 17.02 57.83 -4.60
N ALA A 419 16.90 58.52 -5.73
CA ALA A 419 17.96 58.91 -6.63
C ALA A 419 19.07 59.72 -5.96
N GLN A 420 20.32 59.30 -6.19
CA GLN A 420 21.51 60.15 -6.11
C GLN A 420 22.31 60.02 -7.41
N GLN A 421 22.89 61.15 -7.81
CA GLN A 421 23.33 61.51 -9.16
C GLN A 421 24.52 60.69 -9.69
N PRO A 422 24.75 60.66 -11.03
CA PRO A 422 25.84 59.91 -11.65
C PRO A 422 27.17 60.66 -11.63
N LEU A 423 28.24 59.94 -11.28
CA LEU A 423 29.64 60.34 -11.48
C LEU A 423 30.07 60.12 -12.96
N PRO A 424 31.02 60.91 -13.48
CA PRO A 424 31.32 61.00 -14.91
C PRO A 424 32.17 59.82 -15.46
N PRO A 425 32.15 59.60 -16.78
CA PRO A 425 32.79 58.43 -17.40
C PRO A 425 34.30 58.59 -17.59
N PRO A 426 35.08 57.49 -17.55
CA PRO A 426 36.49 57.50 -17.90
C PRO A 426 36.71 57.57 -19.42
N GLN A 427 37.79 58.26 -19.79
CA GLN A 427 38.17 58.64 -21.15
C GLN A 427 38.61 57.45 -22.01
N ARG A 428 38.24 57.51 -23.30
CA ARG A 428 38.67 56.60 -24.37
C ARG A 428 40.11 56.93 -24.79
N THR A 429 40.99 55.94 -24.75
CA THR A 429 42.24 55.94 -25.53
C THR A 429 41.91 55.42 -26.93
N GLY A 430 42.23 56.22 -27.96
CA GLY A 430 41.92 55.93 -29.36
C GLY A 430 42.88 54.91 -30.00
N PRO A 431 42.49 54.28 -31.12
CA PRO A 431 43.40 53.47 -31.92
C PRO A 431 44.14 54.34 -32.95
N GLU A 432 45.46 54.17 -33.04
CA GLU A 432 46.28 54.65 -34.15
C GLU A 432 45.99 53.87 -35.44
N PRO A 433 46.08 54.51 -36.62
CA PRO A 433 45.93 53.85 -37.91
C PRO A 433 47.30 53.46 -38.46
N GLN A 434 47.43 52.27 -39.07
CA GLN A 434 48.40 52.08 -40.16
C GLN A 434 48.20 50.79 -40.98
N HIS A 435 47.92 51.04 -42.26
CA HIS A 435 48.45 50.41 -43.48
C HIS A 435 48.41 48.88 -43.66
N ARG A 436 47.57 48.46 -44.62
CA ARG A 436 47.82 47.31 -45.52
C ARG A 436 48.54 47.81 -46.79
N PRO A 437 49.52 47.06 -47.33
CA PRO A 437 49.99 47.23 -48.70
C PRO A 437 49.42 46.14 -49.63
N GLY A 438 49.28 46.50 -50.91
CA GLY A 438 49.70 45.63 -52.00
C GLY A 438 48.63 44.78 -52.72
N HIS A 439 48.17 45.31 -53.85
CA HIS A 439 47.57 44.58 -54.97
C HIS A 439 48.52 43.51 -55.55
N SER A 440 47.97 42.42 -56.11
CA SER A 440 47.98 42.17 -57.57
C SER A 440 47.36 40.83 -57.97
N ARG A 441 46.47 40.95 -58.96
CA ARG A 441 46.05 40.02 -60.03
C ARG A 441 45.35 38.72 -59.68
#